data_AF-A0A7S2MS93-F1
#
_entry.id   AF-A0A7S2MS93-F1
#
_cell.length_a   1.000
_cell.length_b   1.000
_cell.length_c   1.000
_cell.angle_alpha   90.00
_cell.angle_beta   90.00
_cell.angle_gamma   90.00
#
_symmetry.space_group_name_H-M   'P 1'
#
loop_
_entity.id
_entity.type
_entity.pdbx_description
1 polymer ?
#
loop_
_entity_poly.entity_id
_entity_poly.type
_entity_poly.pdbx_seq_one_letter_code
_entity_poly.pdbx_strand_id
1 'polypeptide(L)'
;LFTNSESNTVTANLNATATITSKTLRKKIRKQHFTPDVNADLSAKAINRHFTDRADQDKIGLALLLLVETHVSPAEQLSARAKAVMIAEASSGVDATIAAILFQAVLDEKIQLSYVEEILGVGVAELTESCAQMIELQANARQLLWSDPSTNRLSDEQAENCRNMLIAMALDWRVVAVILVQQVRSLTQMMDDWSAERSSLRSRETYIAGREALEVYGPLAHQLGMYQLKNEIENLGFQILYPHQYLLITEALSNRRDQQVLLLDEQMHVLKRVLAEDVDLMGNLASLVVEGRKKSPYATWRKIMRNHKRNRMDRKLLAEADHVLDAIALRVVFKVNSVGAGSRREEEEERGRSLCYHILALIHDRWSHMEFRVKDYVKSPKPNGYQALHTTALVRYHGRIVPFEVQVRTEEMHRRAEWGLAAHFLYTKATWDWILDNGRQRKEGPDDDSCEISDEHAATAATLETPPSTDELTCSSPQEYAGWLHDKLQERRVYVFDATQGEIVGLRRGATLKDSYVSHTRVYKYDDARYHRINGRFVPSYYELKNGDVVEEHMQNRGRQLDSFTKLMHPDMHPVRV
;
A
#
# COMPACT_ATOMS: atom_id res chain seq x y z
N LEU A 1 30.15 -47.41 23.19
CA LEU A 1 29.51 -48.28 24.19
C LEU A 1 28.52 -47.39 24.95
N PHE A 2 27.20 -47.37 24.77
CA PHE A 2 26.20 -48.15 24.01
C PHE A 2 24.96 -47.20 23.92
N THR A 3 24.50 -46.80 22.73
CA THR A 3 23.37 -47.31 21.91
C THR A 3 21.95 -46.90 22.32
N ASN A 4 21.25 -46.30 21.35
CA ASN A 4 19.83 -46.46 20.95
C ASN A 4 18.90 -47.35 21.82
N SER A 5 17.84 -46.73 22.33
CA SER A 5 16.42 -47.16 22.37
C SER A 5 15.69 -46.09 23.19
N GLU A 6 14.76 -45.29 22.68
CA GLU A 6 13.43 -45.71 22.29
C GLU A 6 12.84 -44.75 21.24
N SER A 7 12.62 -45.29 20.05
CA SER A 7 11.59 -44.88 19.11
C SER A 7 10.21 -45.32 19.61
N ASN A 8 9.17 -44.54 19.24
CA ASN A 8 7.75 -44.90 19.19
C ASN A 8 6.86 -44.54 20.41
N THR A 9 6.60 -43.25 20.65
CA THR A 9 5.34 -42.83 21.33
C THR A 9 4.79 -41.44 20.96
N VAL A 10 5.42 -40.65 20.07
CA VAL A 10 4.97 -39.26 19.80
C VAL A 10 4.21 -39.08 18.46
N THR A 11 4.14 -40.10 17.61
CA THR A 11 3.54 -39.99 16.26
C THR A 11 2.06 -40.40 16.14
N ALA A 12 1.29 -40.43 17.23
CA ALA A 12 -0.10 -40.92 17.19
C ALA A 12 -1.20 -39.90 17.53
N ASN A 13 -0.91 -38.63 17.84
CA ASN A 13 -1.94 -37.67 18.27
C ASN A 13 -2.03 -36.35 17.46
N LEU A 14 -1.47 -36.29 16.25
CA LEU A 14 -1.50 -35.07 15.41
C LEU A 14 -2.53 -35.08 14.25
N ASN A 15 -3.33 -36.14 14.09
CA ASN A 15 -4.30 -36.24 12.98
C ASN A 15 -5.77 -36.03 13.38
N ALA A 16 -6.02 -35.30 14.47
CA ALA A 16 -7.39 -34.90 14.87
C ALA A 16 -7.62 -33.40 14.68
N THR A 17 -7.12 -32.82 13.59
CA THR A 17 -7.67 -31.55 13.09
C THR A 17 -9.07 -31.86 12.55
N ALA A 18 -10.08 -31.55 13.36
CA ALA A 18 -11.48 -31.74 12.99
C ALA A 18 -11.78 -30.92 11.72
N THR A 19 -11.72 -31.56 10.56
CA THR A 19 -12.15 -31.00 9.30
C THR A 19 -13.66 -30.77 9.41
N ILE A 20 -14.06 -29.56 9.75
CA ILE A 20 -15.47 -29.20 9.86
C ILE A 20 -16.06 -29.30 8.45
N THR A 21 -16.80 -30.37 8.21
CA THR A 21 -17.49 -30.59 6.92
C THR A 21 -18.51 -29.47 6.68
N SER A 22 -18.54 -28.92 5.46
CA SER A 22 -19.39 -27.80 5.05
C SER A 22 -20.88 -28.02 5.35
N LYS A 23 -21.35 -29.26 5.30
CA LYS A 23 -22.72 -29.65 5.67
C LYS A 23 -23.00 -29.50 7.16
N THR A 24 -22.05 -29.78 8.03
CA THR A 24 -22.19 -29.69 9.49
C THR A 24 -22.15 -28.24 9.94
N LEU A 25 -21.30 -27.41 9.30
CA LEU A 25 -21.30 -25.97 9.52
C LEU A 25 -22.54 -25.29 8.98
N ARG A 26 -22.95 -25.57 7.73
CA ARG A 26 -24.22 -25.07 7.18
C ARG A 26 -25.42 -25.53 8.03
N LYS A 27 -25.39 -26.73 8.63
CA LYS A 27 -26.41 -27.17 9.60
C LYS A 27 -26.32 -26.43 10.93
N LYS A 28 -25.13 -26.12 11.45
CA LYS A 28 -24.94 -25.34 12.67
C LYS A 28 -25.37 -23.88 12.47
N ILE A 29 -24.96 -23.26 11.35
CA ILE A 29 -25.37 -21.93 10.89
C ILE A 29 -26.87 -21.87 10.62
N ARG A 30 -27.50 -22.92 10.03
CA ARG A 30 -28.97 -22.98 9.85
C ARG A 30 -29.76 -23.30 11.12
N LYS A 31 -29.23 -24.14 12.02
CA LYS A 31 -29.92 -24.55 13.27
C LYS A 31 -29.79 -23.53 14.38
N GLN A 32 -28.69 -22.78 14.40
CA GLN A 32 -28.64 -21.53 15.13
C GLN A 32 -29.47 -20.54 14.32
N HIS A 33 -30.78 -20.47 14.60
CA HIS A 33 -31.47 -19.19 14.51
C HIS A 33 -30.76 -18.26 15.47
N PHE A 34 -29.68 -17.66 15.01
CA PHE A 34 -28.94 -16.70 15.78
C PHE A 34 -29.78 -15.43 15.74
N THR A 35 -30.55 -15.21 16.80
CA THR A 35 -30.71 -13.85 17.29
C THR A 35 -29.30 -13.32 17.48
N PRO A 36 -28.89 -12.30 16.71
CA PRO A 36 -27.53 -11.85 16.73
C PRO A 36 -27.18 -11.35 18.12
N ASP A 37 -26.39 -12.10 18.86
CA ASP A 37 -25.43 -11.49 19.78
C ASP A 37 -24.23 -10.91 18.99
N VAL A 38 -24.35 -10.83 17.65
CA VAL A 38 -23.65 -9.86 16.79
C VAL A 38 -23.94 -8.41 17.23
N ASN A 39 -24.96 -8.21 18.08
CA ASN A 39 -25.23 -6.94 18.74
C ASN A 39 -24.35 -6.63 19.97
N ALA A 40 -23.47 -7.52 20.44
CA ALA A 40 -22.57 -7.23 21.57
C ALA A 40 -21.15 -6.82 21.14
N ASP A 41 -20.70 -7.19 19.95
CA ASP A 41 -19.32 -6.92 19.52
C ASP A 41 -19.21 -5.57 18.80
N LEU A 42 -18.62 -4.57 19.47
CA LEU A 42 -18.39 -3.22 18.94
C LEU A 42 -17.65 -3.26 17.60
N SER A 43 -16.79 -4.25 17.39
CA SER A 43 -15.98 -4.44 16.19
C SER A 43 -16.83 -4.83 14.98
N ALA A 44 -17.76 -5.78 15.15
CA ALA A 44 -18.66 -6.20 14.07
C ALA A 44 -19.64 -5.08 13.69
N LYS A 45 -20.12 -4.31 14.68
CA LYS A 45 -20.91 -3.10 14.43
C LYS A 45 -20.11 -2.04 13.70
N ALA A 46 -18.83 -1.85 14.06
CA ALA A 46 -17.95 -0.89 13.37
C ALA A 46 -17.78 -1.26 11.90
N ILE A 47 -17.50 -2.53 11.59
CA ILE A 47 -17.37 -3.02 10.22
C ILE A 47 -18.69 -2.84 9.45
N ASN A 48 -19.82 -3.30 10.03
CA ASN A 48 -21.11 -3.29 9.35
C ASN A 48 -21.66 -1.88 9.08
N ARG A 49 -21.22 -0.84 9.80
CA ARG A 49 -21.60 0.55 9.52
C ARG A 49 -21.16 1.03 8.13
N HIS A 50 -20.14 0.41 7.55
CA HIS A 50 -19.63 0.77 6.24
C HIS A 50 -20.34 0.05 5.07
N PHE A 51 -21.21 -0.92 5.37
CA PHE A 51 -21.93 -1.70 4.36
C PHE A 51 -23.44 -1.49 4.49
N THR A 52 -24.09 -1.08 3.40
CA THR A 52 -25.54 -0.85 3.37
C THR A 52 -26.35 -2.10 3.02
N ASP A 53 -25.76 -3.02 2.25
CA ASP A 53 -26.43 -4.27 1.87
C ASP A 53 -26.33 -5.31 3.00
N ARG A 54 -27.47 -5.90 3.33
CA ARG A 54 -27.57 -6.95 4.33
C ARG A 54 -26.86 -8.23 3.90
N ALA A 55 -26.87 -8.55 2.59
CA ALA A 55 -26.17 -9.73 2.08
C ALA A 55 -24.66 -9.65 2.31
N ASP A 56 -24.09 -8.46 2.19
CA ASP A 56 -22.66 -8.20 2.41
C ASP A 56 -22.30 -8.26 3.90
N GLN A 57 -23.15 -7.71 4.76
CA GLN A 57 -23.01 -7.83 6.22
C GLN A 57 -23.07 -9.30 6.67
N ASP A 58 -23.96 -10.11 6.07
CA ASP A 58 -24.10 -11.54 6.38
C ASP A 58 -22.83 -12.32 5.98
N LYS A 59 -22.20 -11.99 4.83
CA LYS A 59 -20.92 -12.59 4.41
C LYS A 59 -19.77 -12.26 5.36
N ILE A 60 -19.69 -11.01 5.83
CA ILE A 60 -18.68 -10.59 6.82
C ILE A 60 -18.90 -11.32 8.15
N GLY A 61 -20.15 -11.42 8.59
CA GLY A 61 -20.52 -12.18 9.78
C GLY A 61 -20.09 -13.65 9.67
N LEU A 62 -20.28 -14.26 8.51
CA LEU A 62 -19.85 -15.62 8.22
C LEU A 62 -18.32 -15.78 8.28
N ALA A 63 -17.56 -14.84 7.72
CA ALA A 63 -16.10 -14.84 7.81
C ALA A 63 -15.60 -14.72 9.26
N LEU A 64 -16.23 -13.89 10.09
CA LEU A 64 -15.90 -13.79 11.51
C LEU A 64 -16.22 -15.07 12.28
N LEU A 65 -17.33 -15.75 11.95
CA LEU A 65 -17.68 -17.04 12.55
C LEU A 65 -16.66 -18.11 12.21
N LEU A 66 -16.24 -18.18 10.94
CA LEU A 66 -15.18 -19.10 10.49
C LEU A 66 -13.89 -18.93 11.30
N LEU A 67 -13.51 -17.70 11.60
CA LEU A 67 -12.33 -17.40 12.42
C LEU A 67 -12.48 -17.89 13.87
N VAL A 68 -13.68 -17.78 14.45
CA VAL A 68 -13.96 -18.24 15.82
C VAL A 68 -13.97 -19.76 15.90
N GLU A 69 -14.55 -20.43 14.91
CA GLU A 69 -14.71 -21.90 14.91
C GLU A 69 -13.41 -22.65 14.64
N THR A 70 -12.40 -21.97 14.10
CA THR A 70 -11.09 -22.55 13.76
C THR A 70 -10.08 -22.48 14.91
N HIS A 71 -10.53 -22.15 16.12
CA HIS A 71 -9.71 -22.08 17.34
C HIS A 71 -8.49 -21.14 17.24
N VAL A 72 -8.59 -20.11 16.39
CA VAL A 72 -7.63 -19.00 16.29
C VAL A 72 -7.54 -18.29 17.64
N SER A 73 -6.34 -17.85 18.04
CA SER A 73 -6.14 -17.23 19.35
C SER A 73 -6.95 -15.94 19.50
N PRO A 74 -7.43 -15.57 20.71
CA PRO A 74 -8.21 -14.34 20.89
C PRO A 74 -7.47 -13.06 20.42
N ALA A 75 -6.13 -13.04 20.55
CA ALA A 75 -5.30 -11.94 20.07
C ALA A 75 -5.28 -11.84 18.54
N GLU A 76 -5.16 -12.97 17.85
CA GLU A 76 -5.26 -13.03 16.38
C GLU A 76 -6.64 -12.62 15.89
N GLN A 77 -7.71 -13.03 16.59
CA GLN A 77 -9.07 -12.62 16.26
C GLN A 77 -9.27 -11.10 16.40
N LEU A 78 -8.74 -10.50 17.48
CA LEU A 78 -8.79 -9.06 17.69
C LEU A 78 -8.00 -8.32 16.60
N SER A 79 -6.83 -8.82 16.24
CA SER A 79 -6.01 -8.26 15.16
C SER A 79 -6.73 -8.34 13.81
N ALA A 80 -7.33 -9.47 13.46
CA ALA A 80 -8.12 -9.66 12.24
C ALA A 80 -9.30 -8.67 12.17
N ARG A 81 -10.02 -8.47 13.28
CA ARG A 81 -11.12 -7.49 13.36
C ARG A 81 -10.64 -6.06 13.18
N ALA A 82 -9.52 -5.68 13.80
CA ALA A 82 -8.95 -4.36 13.64
C ALA A 82 -8.53 -4.08 12.18
N LYS A 83 -7.94 -5.07 11.50
CA LYS A 83 -7.64 -4.99 10.06
C LYS A 83 -8.90 -4.78 9.23
N ALA A 84 -9.94 -5.57 9.52
CA ALA A 84 -11.21 -5.48 8.82
C ALA A 84 -11.87 -4.10 8.97
N VAL A 85 -11.80 -3.49 10.15
CA VAL A 85 -12.29 -2.12 10.39
C VAL A 85 -11.55 -1.12 9.51
N MET A 86 -10.21 -1.12 9.52
CA MET A 86 -9.41 -0.20 8.69
C MET A 86 -9.69 -0.37 7.18
N ILE A 87 -9.84 -1.60 6.70
CA ILE A 87 -10.16 -1.88 5.30
C ILE A 87 -11.60 -1.48 4.94
N ALA A 88 -12.54 -1.67 5.87
CA ALA A 88 -13.93 -1.24 5.69
C ALA A 88 -14.05 0.29 5.68
N GLU A 89 -13.32 0.99 6.54
CA GLU A 89 -13.19 2.46 6.51
C GLU A 89 -12.58 2.95 5.19
N ALA A 90 -11.58 2.22 4.68
CA ALA A 90 -10.99 2.45 3.36
C ALA A 90 -11.94 2.19 2.19
N SER A 91 -13.14 1.66 2.44
CA SER A 91 -14.15 1.38 1.42
C SER A 91 -13.65 0.41 0.33
N SER A 92 -12.76 -0.52 0.67
CA SER A 92 -12.09 -1.40 -0.30
C SER A 92 -12.95 -2.56 -0.83
N GLY A 93 -14.24 -2.58 -0.47
CA GLY A 93 -15.18 -3.64 -0.83
C GLY A 93 -15.19 -4.81 0.15
N VAL A 94 -16.28 -5.55 0.11
CA VAL A 94 -16.61 -6.65 1.04
C VAL A 94 -15.58 -7.78 0.96
N ASP A 95 -15.18 -8.14 -0.25
CA ASP A 95 -14.23 -9.23 -0.48
C ASP A 95 -12.85 -8.93 0.13
N ALA A 96 -12.39 -7.67 0.06
CA ALA A 96 -11.13 -7.25 0.68
C ALA A 96 -11.21 -7.27 2.21
N THR A 97 -12.35 -6.83 2.78
CA THR A 97 -12.60 -6.92 4.22
C THR A 97 -12.59 -8.36 4.69
N ILE A 98 -13.22 -9.27 3.95
CA ILE A 98 -13.23 -10.70 4.26
C ILE A 98 -11.82 -11.30 4.14
N ALA A 99 -11.09 -10.98 3.06
CA ALA A 99 -9.71 -11.42 2.89
C ALA A 99 -8.83 -10.95 4.06
N ALA A 100 -8.98 -9.69 4.51
CA ALA A 100 -8.26 -9.13 5.66
C ALA A 100 -8.50 -9.90 6.98
N ILE A 101 -9.68 -10.50 7.14
CA ILE A 101 -10.03 -11.33 8.30
C ILE A 101 -9.35 -12.69 8.21
N LEU A 102 -9.40 -13.33 7.03
CA LEU A 102 -9.10 -14.75 6.88
C LEU A 102 -7.67 -15.07 6.45
N PHE A 103 -6.96 -14.15 5.77
CA PHE A 103 -5.68 -14.50 5.12
C PHE A 103 -4.64 -15.06 6.09
N GLN A 104 -4.57 -14.56 7.33
CA GLN A 104 -3.61 -15.04 8.32
C GLN A 104 -3.95 -16.48 8.75
N ALA A 105 -5.24 -16.79 8.92
CA ALA A 105 -5.67 -18.13 9.29
C ALA A 105 -5.47 -19.13 8.14
N VAL A 106 -5.54 -18.67 6.89
CA VAL A 106 -5.20 -19.48 5.71
C VAL A 106 -3.68 -19.71 5.63
N LEU A 107 -2.88 -18.66 5.85
CA LEU A 107 -1.42 -18.74 5.88
C LEU A 107 -0.92 -19.69 6.99
N ASP A 108 -1.55 -19.65 8.16
CA ASP A 108 -1.23 -20.54 9.29
C ASP A 108 -1.78 -21.97 9.10
N GLU A 109 -2.33 -22.32 7.93
CA GLU A 109 -2.97 -23.59 7.59
C GLU A 109 -4.15 -24.00 8.50
N LYS A 110 -4.69 -23.06 9.29
CA LYS A 110 -5.86 -23.27 10.17
C LYS A 110 -7.16 -23.37 9.35
N ILE A 111 -7.18 -22.75 8.17
CA ILE A 111 -8.32 -22.75 7.25
C ILE A 111 -7.84 -23.19 5.86
N GLN A 112 -8.51 -24.19 5.29
CA GLN A 112 -8.25 -24.64 3.93
C GLN A 112 -8.92 -23.71 2.90
N LEU A 113 -8.21 -23.40 1.82
CA LEU A 113 -8.69 -22.47 0.79
C LEU A 113 -9.99 -22.96 0.10
N SER A 114 -10.11 -24.27 -0.13
CA SER A 114 -11.31 -24.90 -0.70
C SER A 114 -12.57 -24.63 0.13
N TYR A 115 -12.41 -24.42 1.43
CA TYR A 115 -13.51 -24.10 2.32
C TYR A 115 -13.98 -22.66 2.18
N VAL A 116 -13.03 -21.73 2.03
CA VAL A 116 -13.30 -20.32 1.76
C VAL A 116 -14.05 -20.19 0.43
N GLU A 117 -13.64 -20.94 -0.58
CA GLU A 117 -14.28 -20.96 -1.90
C GLU A 117 -15.73 -21.47 -1.83
N GLU A 118 -16.01 -22.58 -1.13
CA GLU A 118 -17.35 -23.16 -1.03
C GLU A 118 -18.35 -22.24 -0.27
N ILE A 119 -17.85 -21.47 0.69
CA ILE A 119 -18.69 -20.68 1.60
C ILE A 119 -18.83 -19.23 1.15
N LEU A 120 -17.73 -18.60 0.75
CA LEU A 120 -17.65 -17.16 0.47
C LEU A 120 -17.44 -16.85 -1.02
N GLY A 121 -17.11 -17.86 -1.82
CA GLY A 121 -16.97 -17.78 -3.27
C GLY A 121 -15.54 -17.68 -3.76
N VAL A 122 -15.36 -17.90 -5.06
CA VAL A 122 -14.05 -17.98 -5.75
C VAL A 122 -13.25 -16.68 -5.61
N GLY A 123 -13.87 -15.52 -5.88
CA GLY A 123 -13.15 -14.24 -5.83
C GLY A 123 -12.57 -13.90 -4.45
N VAL A 124 -13.26 -14.28 -3.36
CA VAL A 124 -12.74 -14.11 -2.00
C VAL A 124 -11.57 -15.06 -1.74
N ALA A 125 -11.68 -16.31 -2.19
CA ALA A 125 -10.61 -17.29 -2.05
C ALA A 125 -9.34 -16.84 -2.79
N GLU A 126 -9.45 -16.43 -4.06
CA GLU A 126 -8.33 -15.93 -4.86
C GLU A 126 -7.65 -14.71 -4.20
N LEU A 127 -8.42 -13.76 -3.68
CA LEU A 127 -7.88 -12.60 -2.96
C LEU A 127 -7.19 -13.00 -1.65
N THR A 128 -7.77 -13.94 -0.91
CA THR A 128 -7.21 -14.42 0.37
C THR A 128 -5.90 -15.16 0.14
N GLU A 129 -5.84 -16.00 -0.89
CA GLU A 129 -4.61 -16.69 -1.33
C GLU A 129 -3.54 -15.68 -1.77
N SER A 130 -3.91 -14.70 -2.60
CA SER A 130 -2.99 -13.66 -3.06
C SER A 130 -2.42 -12.85 -1.88
N CYS A 131 -3.23 -12.55 -0.87
CA CYS A 131 -2.77 -11.92 0.38
C CYS A 131 -1.77 -12.79 1.13
N ALA A 132 -2.04 -14.10 1.28
CA ALA A 132 -1.14 -15.03 1.97
C ALA A 132 0.21 -15.15 1.23
N GLN A 133 0.19 -15.35 -0.09
CA GLN A 133 1.40 -15.41 -0.93
C GLN A 133 2.23 -14.11 -0.82
N MET A 134 1.57 -12.95 -0.76
CA MET A 134 2.25 -11.67 -0.63
C MET A 134 2.98 -11.53 0.71
N ILE A 135 2.43 -12.06 1.80
CA ILE A 135 3.09 -12.07 3.12
C ILE A 135 4.33 -12.97 3.11
N GLU A 136 4.24 -14.15 2.50
CA GLU A 136 5.40 -15.04 2.35
C GLU A 136 6.52 -14.37 1.55
N LEU A 137 6.18 -13.71 0.44
CA LEU A 137 7.14 -12.97 -0.37
C LEU A 137 7.79 -11.82 0.39
N GLN A 138 7.04 -11.13 1.25
CA GLN A 138 7.59 -10.10 2.13
C GLN A 138 8.59 -10.68 3.12
N ALA A 139 8.31 -11.85 3.69
CA ALA A 139 9.24 -12.53 4.58
C ALA A 139 10.54 -12.91 3.86
N ASN A 140 10.42 -13.47 2.64
CA ASN A 140 11.58 -13.82 1.80
C ASN A 140 12.39 -12.58 1.41
N ALA A 141 11.71 -11.51 0.96
CA ALA A 141 12.34 -10.24 0.62
C ALA A 141 13.09 -9.63 1.81
N ARG A 142 12.48 -9.65 3.00
CA ARG A 142 13.09 -9.16 4.22
C ARG A 142 14.33 -9.99 4.59
N GLN A 143 14.23 -11.31 4.55
CA GLN A 143 15.35 -12.20 4.85
C GLN A 143 16.53 -11.95 3.90
N LEU A 144 16.25 -11.71 2.62
CA LEU A 144 17.24 -11.44 1.59
C LEU A 144 17.91 -10.07 1.78
N LEU A 145 17.11 -9.00 1.74
CA LEU A 145 17.58 -7.61 1.73
C LEU A 145 18.30 -7.21 3.02
N TRP A 146 17.97 -7.87 4.13
CA TRP A 146 18.55 -7.61 5.45
C TRP A 146 19.42 -8.76 5.96
N SER A 147 19.86 -9.66 5.07
CA SER A 147 20.73 -10.79 5.41
C SER A 147 22.05 -10.33 6.05
N ASP A 148 22.72 -9.34 5.46
CA ASP A 148 23.95 -8.76 6.00
C ASP A 148 23.66 -7.92 7.27
N PRO A 149 24.26 -8.27 8.43
CA PRO A 149 24.19 -7.48 9.66
C PRO A 149 24.70 -6.04 9.54
N SER A 150 25.54 -5.74 8.55
CA SER A 150 26.06 -4.40 8.32
C SER A 150 25.04 -3.46 7.65
N THR A 151 24.01 -4.01 7.01
CA THR A 151 22.99 -3.27 6.27
C THR A 151 22.06 -2.52 7.21
N ASN A 152 22.27 -1.21 7.29
CA ASN A 152 21.42 -0.30 8.06
C ASN A 152 20.37 0.43 7.20
N ARG A 153 20.50 0.38 5.88
CA ARG A 153 19.66 1.13 4.94
C ARG A 153 19.55 0.40 3.61
N LEU A 154 18.34 0.35 3.07
CA LEU A 154 18.14 -0.07 1.68
C LEU A 154 18.61 1.05 0.76
N SER A 155 19.28 0.70 -0.33
CA SER A 155 19.52 1.66 -1.40
C SER A 155 18.18 2.11 -1.99
N ASP A 156 18.14 3.32 -2.55
CA ASP A 156 16.88 3.87 -3.10
C ASP A 156 16.35 2.96 -4.25
N GLU A 157 17.25 2.33 -5.01
CA GLU A 157 16.93 1.34 -6.05
C GLU A 157 16.35 0.04 -5.49
N GLN A 158 16.95 -0.54 -4.44
CA GLN A 158 16.42 -1.77 -3.81
C GLN A 158 15.05 -1.52 -3.17
N ALA A 159 14.86 -0.36 -2.55
CA ALA A 159 13.56 0.03 -2.02
C ALA A 159 12.52 0.18 -3.14
N GLU A 160 12.91 0.72 -4.30
CA GLU A 160 12.04 0.83 -5.47
C GLU A 160 11.69 -0.52 -6.09
N ASN A 161 12.67 -1.40 -6.27
CA ASN A 161 12.44 -2.76 -6.77
C ASN A 161 11.53 -3.55 -5.83
N CYS A 162 11.69 -3.41 -4.51
CA CYS A 162 10.79 -4.02 -3.53
C CYS A 162 9.35 -3.51 -3.67
N ARG A 163 9.14 -2.19 -3.82
CA ARG A 163 7.80 -1.62 -4.06
C ARG A 163 7.19 -2.13 -5.36
N ASN A 164 7.97 -2.11 -6.44
CA ASN A 164 7.48 -2.54 -7.74
C ASN A 164 7.21 -4.06 -7.78
N MET A 165 7.97 -4.87 -7.05
CA MET A 165 7.70 -6.29 -6.84
C MET A 165 6.35 -6.51 -6.14
N LEU A 166 6.09 -5.79 -5.03
CA LEU A 166 4.82 -5.89 -4.30
C LEU A 166 3.63 -5.48 -5.18
N ILE A 167 3.81 -4.47 -6.02
CA ILE A 167 2.81 -4.05 -7.01
C ILE A 167 2.64 -5.16 -8.07
N ALA A 168 3.71 -5.59 -8.75
CA ALA A 168 3.66 -6.55 -9.85
C ALA A 168 3.12 -7.94 -9.45
N MET A 169 3.29 -8.34 -8.18
CA MET A 169 2.72 -9.59 -7.68
C MET A 169 1.24 -9.44 -7.30
N ALA A 170 0.81 -8.23 -6.94
CA ALA A 170 -0.57 -7.98 -6.60
C ALA A 170 -1.40 -8.00 -7.89
N LEU A 171 -2.08 -9.11 -8.18
CA LEU A 171 -3.04 -9.15 -9.28
C LEU A 171 -4.18 -8.12 -9.09
N ASP A 172 -4.38 -7.68 -7.84
CA ASP A 172 -5.40 -6.72 -7.44
C ASP A 172 -4.84 -5.74 -6.40
N TRP A 173 -5.09 -4.44 -6.58
CA TRP A 173 -4.67 -3.38 -5.65
C TRP A 173 -5.23 -3.59 -4.22
N ARG A 174 -6.38 -4.29 -4.08
CA ARG A 174 -6.99 -4.65 -2.80
C ARG A 174 -6.04 -5.48 -1.94
N VAL A 175 -5.24 -6.34 -2.57
CA VAL A 175 -4.20 -7.13 -1.88
C VAL A 175 -3.19 -6.18 -1.24
N VAL A 176 -2.69 -5.19 -1.99
CA VAL A 176 -1.74 -4.20 -1.45
C VAL A 176 -2.35 -3.37 -0.32
N ALA A 177 -3.64 -3.03 -0.40
CA ALA A 177 -4.34 -2.33 0.67
C ALA A 177 -4.36 -3.15 1.97
N VAL A 178 -4.72 -4.44 1.88
CA VAL A 178 -4.72 -5.38 3.01
C VAL A 178 -3.32 -5.51 3.61
N ILE A 179 -2.30 -5.56 2.76
CA ILE A 179 -0.90 -5.62 3.18
C ILE A 179 -0.47 -4.36 3.92
N LEU A 180 -0.79 -3.17 3.43
CA LEU A 180 -0.46 -1.91 4.11
C LEU A 180 -1.14 -1.83 5.49
N VAL A 181 -2.40 -2.28 5.60
CA VAL A 181 -3.11 -2.38 6.88
C VAL A 181 -2.46 -3.40 7.81
N GLN A 182 -2.03 -4.55 7.29
CA GLN A 182 -1.25 -5.53 8.06
C GLN A 182 0.04 -4.90 8.59
N GLN A 183 0.75 -4.09 7.80
CA GLN A 183 1.97 -3.41 8.26
C GLN A 183 1.68 -2.40 9.38
N VAL A 184 0.60 -1.62 9.28
CA VAL A 184 0.17 -0.75 10.39
C VAL A 184 -0.03 -1.57 11.66
N ARG A 185 -0.79 -2.67 11.57
CA ARG A 185 -1.10 -3.53 12.74
C ARG A 185 0.15 -4.19 13.32
N SER A 186 1.05 -4.69 12.49
CA SER A 186 2.32 -5.27 12.94
C SER A 186 3.18 -4.23 13.67
N LEU A 187 3.31 -3.02 13.14
CA LEU A 187 4.07 -1.95 13.79
C LEU A 187 3.42 -1.48 15.09
N THR A 188 2.09 -1.38 15.14
CA THR A 188 1.35 -1.06 16.37
C THR A 188 1.58 -2.12 17.44
N GLN A 189 1.45 -3.41 17.09
CA GLN A 189 1.65 -4.51 18.04
C GLN A 189 3.08 -4.51 18.60
N MET A 190 4.10 -4.34 17.74
CA MET A 190 5.49 -4.22 18.20
C MET A 190 5.70 -3.05 19.18
N MET A 191 4.96 -1.94 19.01
CA MET A 191 5.01 -0.82 19.92
C MET A 191 4.27 -1.06 21.24
N ASP A 192 3.14 -1.75 21.20
CA ASP A 192 2.36 -2.11 22.39
C ASP A 192 3.17 -3.08 23.26
N ASP A 193 3.79 -4.09 22.65
CA ASP A 193 4.67 -5.06 23.32
C ASP A 193 5.87 -4.35 23.97
N TRP A 194 6.47 -3.38 23.27
CA TRP A 194 7.54 -2.54 23.81
C TRP A 194 7.12 -1.77 25.07
N SER A 195 5.88 -1.28 25.13
CA SER A 195 5.38 -0.51 26.28
C SER A 195 5.19 -1.37 27.53
N ALA A 196 4.85 -2.65 27.35
CA ALA A 196 4.57 -3.59 28.43
C ALA A 196 5.85 -4.12 29.09
N GLU A 197 6.89 -4.41 28.32
CA GLU A 197 8.07 -5.14 28.83
C GLU A 197 9.15 -4.23 29.46
N ARG A 198 9.14 -2.89 29.19
CA ARG A 198 10.06 -1.84 29.73
C ARG A 198 11.58 -2.13 29.66
N SER A 199 11.99 -3.26 29.12
CA SER A 199 13.34 -3.78 28.96
C SER A 199 13.20 -4.89 27.91
N SER A 200 13.89 -4.96 26.78
CA SER A 200 15.30 -4.69 26.56
C SER A 200 15.54 -4.57 25.06
N LEU A 201 16.30 -3.54 24.64
CA LEU A 201 16.86 -3.34 23.30
C LEU A 201 15.85 -3.28 22.14
N ARG A 202 16.13 -2.41 21.16
CA ARG A 202 15.44 -2.53 19.87
C ARG A 202 15.91 -3.81 19.23
N SER A 203 15.07 -4.85 19.21
CA SER A 203 15.33 -6.05 18.43
C SER A 203 15.64 -5.62 17.00
N ARG A 204 16.63 -6.26 16.38
CA ARG A 204 17.00 -5.99 14.98
C ARG A 204 15.77 -6.00 14.07
N GLU A 205 14.82 -6.90 14.35
CA GLU A 205 13.53 -7.00 13.69
C GLU A 205 12.70 -5.70 13.76
N THR A 206 12.57 -5.09 14.94
CA THR A 206 11.87 -3.80 15.10
C THR A 206 12.56 -2.67 14.35
N TYR A 207 13.90 -2.66 14.34
CA TYR A 207 14.66 -1.69 13.56
C TYR A 207 14.37 -1.86 12.07
N ILE A 208 14.48 -3.08 11.54
CA ILE A 208 14.18 -3.41 10.14
C ILE A 208 12.75 -3.00 9.78
N ALA A 209 11.76 -3.37 10.60
CA ALA A 209 10.37 -3.02 10.38
C ALA A 209 10.16 -1.50 10.32
N GLY A 210 10.83 -0.73 11.19
CA GLY A 210 10.82 0.73 11.14
C GLY A 210 11.47 1.29 9.86
N ARG A 211 12.55 0.68 9.36
CA ARG A 211 13.20 1.10 8.10
C ARG A 211 12.32 0.81 6.90
N GLU A 212 11.77 -0.39 6.80
CA GLU A 212 10.82 -0.77 5.74
C GLU A 212 9.57 0.13 5.76
N ALA A 213 9.07 0.49 6.94
CA ALA A 213 7.95 1.43 7.07
C ALA A 213 8.24 2.76 6.38
N LEU A 214 9.45 3.31 6.53
CA LEU A 214 9.82 4.61 5.94
C LEU A 214 10.31 4.50 4.48
N GLU A 215 10.94 3.40 4.10
CA GLU A 215 11.63 3.25 2.79
C GLU A 215 10.77 2.51 1.75
N VAL A 216 9.90 1.60 2.18
CA VAL A 216 9.08 0.76 1.30
C VAL A 216 7.60 1.10 1.45
N TYR A 217 7.02 0.87 2.63
CA TYR A 217 5.56 0.89 2.81
C TYR A 217 4.94 2.29 2.82
N GLY A 218 5.57 3.27 3.47
CA GLY A 218 5.12 4.67 3.45
C GLY A 218 5.09 5.25 2.02
N PRO A 219 6.17 5.12 1.24
CA PRO A 219 6.18 5.50 -0.16
C PRO A 219 5.20 4.70 -1.02
N LEU A 220 5.01 3.40 -0.78
CA LEU A 220 4.01 2.57 -1.47
C LEU A 220 2.58 3.07 -1.21
N ALA A 221 2.22 3.33 0.05
CA ALA A 221 0.93 3.93 0.41
C ALA A 221 0.75 5.31 -0.23
N HIS A 222 1.81 6.12 -0.31
CA HIS A 222 1.79 7.39 -1.01
C HIS A 222 1.54 7.25 -2.51
N GLN A 223 2.19 6.27 -3.16
CA GLN A 223 2.00 5.98 -4.57
C GLN A 223 0.54 5.64 -4.85
N LEU A 224 -0.10 4.80 -4.03
CA LEU A 224 -1.52 4.41 -4.14
C LEU A 224 -2.53 5.49 -3.73
N GLY A 225 -2.07 6.64 -3.23
CA GLY A 225 -2.94 7.71 -2.74
C GLY A 225 -3.57 7.44 -1.36
N MET A 226 -3.18 6.39 -0.65
CA MET A 226 -3.68 6.00 0.67
C MET A 226 -3.01 6.82 1.78
N TYR A 227 -3.37 8.10 1.89
CA TYR A 227 -2.70 9.06 2.77
C TYR A 227 -2.88 8.75 4.26
N GLN A 228 -3.99 8.15 4.67
CA GLN A 228 -4.19 7.77 6.09
C GLN A 228 -3.20 6.69 6.50
N LEU A 229 -3.16 5.57 5.78
CA LEU A 229 -2.20 4.49 6.01
C LEU A 229 -0.76 4.98 5.91
N LYS A 230 -0.45 5.84 4.94
CA LYS A 230 0.87 6.48 4.84
C LYS A 230 1.26 7.17 6.14
N ASN A 231 0.40 8.04 6.68
CA ASN A 231 0.75 8.80 7.89
C ASN A 231 0.93 7.88 9.09
N GLU A 232 0.08 6.86 9.22
CA GLU A 232 0.18 5.88 10.31
C GLU A 232 1.49 5.10 10.24
N ILE A 233 1.79 4.50 9.09
CA ILE A 233 3.03 3.75 8.85
C ILE A 233 4.25 4.65 9.08
N GLU A 234 4.25 5.86 8.50
CA GLU A 234 5.37 6.78 8.63
C GLU A 234 5.57 7.27 10.08
N ASN A 235 4.50 7.51 10.83
CA ASN A 235 4.60 7.92 12.23
C ASN A 235 5.08 6.78 13.13
N LEU A 236 4.54 5.56 12.96
CA LEU A 236 4.98 4.38 13.69
C LEU A 236 6.45 4.08 13.40
N GLY A 237 6.84 4.08 12.12
CA GLY A 237 8.24 3.93 11.71
C GLY A 237 9.16 5.03 12.28
N PHE A 238 8.68 6.28 12.32
CA PHE A 238 9.42 7.39 12.93
C PHE A 238 9.60 7.22 14.44
N GLN A 239 8.55 6.81 15.15
CA GLN A 239 8.61 6.57 16.58
C GLN A 239 9.56 5.41 16.92
N ILE A 240 9.53 4.34 16.12
CA ILE A 240 10.41 3.17 16.30
C ILE A 240 11.87 3.54 16.01
N LEU A 241 12.16 4.26 14.91
CA LEU A 241 13.53 4.56 14.50
C LEU A 241 14.16 5.73 15.27
N TYR A 242 13.37 6.76 15.57
CA TYR A 242 13.84 8.04 16.10
C TYR A 242 12.98 8.52 17.28
N PRO A 243 12.88 7.75 18.38
CA PRO A 243 11.99 8.01 19.50
C PRO A 243 12.30 9.33 20.21
N HIS A 244 13.58 9.69 20.36
CA HIS A 244 13.96 10.96 20.97
C HIS A 244 13.50 12.14 20.11
N GLN A 245 13.72 12.08 18.79
CA GLN A 245 13.26 13.11 17.86
C GLN A 245 11.73 13.17 17.80
N TYR A 246 11.06 12.01 17.85
CA TYR A 246 9.60 11.92 17.93
C TYR A 246 9.06 12.61 19.17
N LEU A 247 9.65 12.36 20.34
CA LEU A 247 9.28 12.99 21.60
C LEU A 247 9.48 14.51 21.54
N LEU A 248 10.66 14.97 21.10
CA LEU A 248 10.95 16.41 20.98
C LEU A 248 9.94 17.14 20.10
N ILE A 249 9.57 16.56 18.96
CA ILE A 249 8.63 17.18 18.01
C ILE A 249 7.22 17.13 18.56
N THR A 250 6.84 16.01 19.17
CA THR A 250 5.52 15.88 19.80
C THR A 250 5.38 16.86 20.95
N GLU A 251 6.41 17.06 21.77
CA GLU A 251 6.44 18.06 22.85
C GLU A 251 6.42 19.49 22.30
N ALA A 252 7.20 19.79 21.26
CA ALA A 252 7.18 21.09 20.59
C ALA A 252 5.80 21.43 19.99
N LEU A 253 5.11 20.44 19.43
CA LEU A 253 3.72 20.57 18.98
C LEU A 253 2.76 20.70 20.17
N SER A 254 3.04 20.02 21.29
CA SER A 254 2.24 20.04 22.53
C SER A 254 2.23 21.40 23.20
N ASN A 255 3.40 21.98 23.42
CA ASN A 255 3.59 23.24 24.16
C ASN A 255 2.92 24.45 23.51
N ARG A 256 2.47 24.30 22.26
CA ARG A 256 1.77 25.34 21.49
C ARG A 256 0.35 24.95 21.11
N ARG A 257 -0.17 23.83 21.62
CA ARG A 257 -1.52 23.35 21.30
C ARG A 257 -2.57 24.40 21.60
N ASP A 258 -2.53 25.01 22.77
CA ASP A 258 -3.60 25.94 23.19
C ASP A 258 -3.66 27.16 22.26
N GLN A 259 -2.50 27.76 21.94
CA GLN A 259 -2.42 28.87 21.00
C GLN A 259 -2.85 28.47 19.58
N GLN A 260 -2.48 27.26 19.14
CA GLN A 260 -2.84 26.75 17.82
C GLN A 260 -4.33 26.42 17.71
N VAL A 261 -4.93 25.85 18.76
CA VAL A 261 -6.36 25.49 18.81
C VAL A 261 -7.19 26.77 18.81
N LEU A 262 -6.83 27.76 19.64
CA LEU A 262 -7.53 29.05 19.65
C LEU A 262 -7.46 29.74 18.28
N LEU A 263 -6.26 29.83 17.69
CA LEU A 263 -6.09 30.39 16.35
C LEU A 263 -6.93 29.62 15.31
N LEU A 264 -6.88 28.29 15.33
CA LEU A 264 -7.65 27.43 14.42
C LEU A 264 -9.15 27.67 14.58
N ASP A 265 -9.65 27.72 15.80
CA ASP A 265 -11.06 27.92 16.08
C ASP A 265 -11.51 29.31 15.63
N GLU A 266 -10.76 30.37 15.95
CA GLU A 266 -11.06 31.72 15.49
C GLU A 266 -11.14 31.80 13.96
N GLN A 267 -10.12 31.31 13.25
CA GLN A 267 -10.11 31.36 11.79
C GLN A 267 -11.18 30.44 11.17
N MET A 268 -11.47 29.30 11.80
CA MET A 268 -12.54 28.40 11.39
C MET A 268 -13.91 29.08 11.49
N HIS A 269 -14.20 29.79 12.59
CA HIS A 269 -15.47 30.51 12.74
C HIS A 269 -15.61 31.64 11.72
N VAL A 270 -14.53 32.37 11.46
CA VAL A 270 -14.51 33.41 10.42
C VAL A 270 -14.79 32.81 9.05
N LEU A 271 -14.12 31.71 8.69
CA LEU A 271 -14.33 31.06 7.40
C LEU A 271 -15.75 30.51 7.26
N LYS A 272 -16.27 29.84 8.30
CA LYS A 272 -17.66 29.35 8.31
C LYS A 272 -18.66 30.47 8.10
N ARG A 273 -18.44 31.65 8.70
CA ARG A 273 -19.31 32.81 8.52
C ARG A 273 -19.28 33.31 7.08
N VAL A 274 -18.09 33.53 6.52
CA VAL A 274 -17.93 33.99 5.12
C VAL A 274 -18.61 33.04 4.14
N LEU A 275 -18.44 31.73 4.34
CA LEU A 275 -19.05 30.73 3.46
C LEU A 275 -20.56 30.61 3.64
N ALA A 276 -21.09 30.87 4.85
CA ALA A 276 -22.51 30.81 5.14
C ALA A 276 -23.29 32.06 4.69
N GLU A 277 -22.62 33.21 4.57
CA GLU A 277 -23.21 34.46 4.08
C GLU A 277 -23.44 34.44 2.56
N ASP A 278 -22.72 33.60 1.82
CA ASP A 278 -22.87 33.44 0.36
C ASP A 278 -24.07 32.54 0.01
N VAL A 279 -25.15 33.18 -0.47
CA VAL A 279 -26.42 32.52 -0.81
C VAL A 279 -26.27 31.57 -2.00
N ASP A 280 -25.48 31.95 -3.00
CA ASP A 280 -25.29 31.17 -4.23
C ASP A 280 -24.52 29.88 -3.93
N LEU A 281 -23.49 29.96 -3.08
CA LEU A 281 -22.76 28.80 -2.60
C LEU A 281 -23.67 27.88 -1.79
N MET A 282 -24.33 28.40 -0.75
CA MET A 282 -25.16 27.58 0.14
C MET A 282 -26.35 26.94 -0.57
N GLY A 283 -26.91 27.59 -1.60
CA GLY A 283 -27.96 27.01 -2.44
C GLY A 283 -27.53 25.79 -3.26
N ASN A 284 -26.23 25.68 -3.58
CA ASN A 284 -25.68 24.58 -4.37
C ASN A 284 -25.07 23.44 -3.52
N LEU A 285 -25.00 23.60 -2.19
CA LEU A 285 -24.36 22.64 -1.28
C LEU A 285 -25.38 21.79 -0.52
N ALA A 286 -25.10 20.49 -0.44
CA ALA A 286 -25.80 19.54 0.42
C ALA A 286 -25.18 19.50 1.82
N SER A 287 -23.87 19.64 1.91
CA SER A 287 -23.13 19.73 3.18
C SER A 287 -21.84 20.53 3.01
N LEU A 288 -21.45 21.22 4.08
CA LEU A 288 -20.21 21.97 4.17
C LEU A 288 -19.56 21.70 5.53
N VAL A 289 -18.32 21.23 5.51
CA VAL A 289 -17.52 20.95 6.69
C VAL A 289 -16.21 21.72 6.60
N VAL A 290 -15.98 22.59 7.58
CA VAL A 290 -14.68 23.26 7.77
C VAL A 290 -14.04 22.63 8.99
N GLU A 291 -12.87 21.99 8.79
CA GLU A 291 -12.14 21.27 9.82
C GLU A 291 -10.68 21.74 9.94
N GLY A 292 -10.14 21.69 11.15
CA GLY A 292 -8.72 21.93 11.40
C GLY A 292 -7.90 20.69 11.06
N ARG A 293 -6.92 20.83 10.16
CA ARG A 293 -5.95 19.80 9.79
C ARG A 293 -4.65 20.02 10.56
N LYS A 294 -4.21 18.98 11.29
CA LYS A 294 -2.90 18.94 11.94
C LYS A 294 -1.92 18.11 11.10
N LYS A 295 -0.69 18.58 10.91
CA LYS A 295 0.36 17.81 10.23
C LYS A 295 0.86 16.70 11.15
N SER A 296 1.21 15.55 10.57
CA SER A 296 1.78 14.43 11.32
C SER A 296 3.15 14.83 11.93
N PRO A 297 3.55 14.24 13.07
CA PRO A 297 4.87 14.47 13.66
C PRO A 297 6.00 14.21 12.68
N TYR A 298 5.93 13.09 11.94
CA TYR A 298 6.96 12.74 10.96
C TYR A 298 6.97 13.69 9.76
N ALA A 299 5.80 14.08 9.23
CA ALA A 299 5.74 15.06 8.14
C ALA A 299 6.34 16.42 8.54
N THR A 300 6.11 16.82 9.79
CA THR A 300 6.68 18.03 10.40
C THR A 300 8.20 17.90 10.52
N TRP A 301 8.69 16.79 11.07
CA TRP A 301 10.12 16.49 11.15
C TRP A 301 10.81 16.54 9.80
N ARG A 302 10.24 15.84 8.80
CA ARG A 302 10.77 15.76 7.44
C ARG A 302 10.80 17.16 6.80
N LYS A 303 9.82 18.01 7.09
CA LYS A 303 9.80 19.41 6.61
C LYS A 303 10.91 20.25 7.25
N ILE A 304 11.09 20.17 8.56
CA ILE A 304 12.17 20.85 9.29
C ILE A 304 13.54 20.42 8.71
N MET A 305 13.74 19.11 8.53
CA MET A 305 14.99 18.57 7.99
C MET A 305 15.28 19.03 6.55
N ARG A 306 14.25 19.14 5.69
CA ARG A 306 14.43 19.67 4.33
C ARG A 306 14.79 21.17 4.34
N ASN A 307 14.14 21.97 5.18
CA ASN A 307 14.41 23.40 5.28
C ASN A 307 15.83 23.67 5.82
N HIS A 308 16.28 22.89 6.81
CA HIS A 308 17.63 23.00 7.37
C HIS A 308 18.72 22.69 6.31
N LYS A 309 18.50 21.72 5.41
CA LYS A 309 19.45 21.45 4.32
C LYS A 309 19.60 22.62 3.34
N ARG A 310 18.54 23.43 3.18
CA ARG A 310 18.52 24.60 2.29
C ARG A 310 19.17 25.82 2.92
N ASN A 311 19.01 26.00 4.23
CA ASN A 311 19.58 27.11 5.01
C ASN A 311 20.83 26.62 5.78
N ARG A 312 21.96 26.50 5.08
CA ARG A 312 23.23 25.97 5.62
C ARG A 312 23.91 26.86 6.68
N MET A 313 23.33 28.01 7.04
CA MET A 313 23.95 29.05 7.88
C MET A 313 23.53 29.07 9.36
N ASP A 314 22.41 28.44 9.76
CA ASP A 314 21.96 28.52 11.16
C ASP A 314 22.14 27.20 11.90
N ARG A 315 23.21 27.13 12.69
CA ARG A 315 23.64 25.97 13.49
C ARG A 315 22.74 25.70 14.72
N LYS A 316 21.56 26.32 14.79
CA LYS A 316 20.59 26.16 15.88
C LYS A 316 19.46 25.23 15.43
N LEU A 317 19.70 23.93 15.59
CA LEU A 317 18.76 22.83 15.29
C LEU A 317 17.39 22.89 15.98
N LEU A 318 17.13 23.88 16.85
CA LEU A 318 15.92 23.94 17.68
C LEU A 318 15.33 25.36 17.86
N ALA A 319 15.86 26.40 17.21
CA ALA A 319 15.56 27.80 17.59
C ALA A 319 14.78 28.64 16.58
N GLU A 320 14.06 28.03 15.65
CA GLU A 320 13.08 28.77 14.84
C GLU A 320 11.66 28.33 15.19
N ALA A 321 11.18 28.96 16.25
CA ALA A 321 9.80 29.01 16.70
C ALA A 321 8.77 29.29 15.59
N ASP A 322 9.17 29.82 14.43
CA ASP A 322 8.25 30.22 13.37
C ASP A 322 7.89 29.07 12.40
N HIS A 323 8.72 28.02 12.31
CA HIS A 323 8.44 26.88 11.42
C HIS A 323 7.30 25.97 11.91
N VAL A 324 6.91 26.08 13.18
CA VAL A 324 5.81 25.29 13.78
C VAL A 324 4.43 25.89 13.50
N LEU A 325 4.34 27.18 13.07
CA LEU A 325 3.07 27.77 12.63
C LEU A 325 2.53 27.08 11.37
N ASP A 326 3.43 26.46 10.59
CA ASP A 326 3.09 25.67 9.41
C ASP A 326 2.54 24.27 9.76
N ALA A 327 2.41 23.92 11.05
CA ALA A 327 1.90 22.62 11.49
C ALA A 327 0.37 22.49 11.40
N ILE A 328 -0.35 23.62 11.33
CA ILE A 328 -1.81 23.67 11.31
C ILE A 328 -2.31 24.26 9.99
N ALA A 329 -3.47 23.77 9.54
CA ALA A 329 -4.14 24.21 8.31
C ALA A 329 -5.66 24.11 8.49
N LEU A 330 -6.43 24.84 7.70
CA LEU A 330 -7.87 24.58 7.56
C LEU A 330 -8.11 23.75 6.31
N ARG A 331 -9.14 22.91 6.39
CA ARG A 331 -9.65 22.16 5.27
C ARG A 331 -11.15 22.40 5.15
N VAL A 332 -11.56 22.76 3.94
CA VAL A 332 -12.96 22.92 3.53
C VAL A 332 -13.32 21.72 2.68
N VAL A 333 -14.31 20.97 3.12
CA VAL A 333 -14.85 19.78 2.45
C VAL A 333 -16.34 20.01 2.26
N PHE A 334 -16.82 19.86 1.03
CA PHE A 334 -18.23 20.10 0.74
C PHE A 334 -18.81 19.06 -0.22
N LYS A 335 -20.12 18.85 -0.11
CA LYS A 335 -20.90 18.00 -1.00
C LYS A 335 -21.86 18.87 -1.80
N VAL A 336 -21.92 18.64 -3.10
CA VAL A 336 -22.82 19.34 -4.03
C VAL A 336 -24.22 18.74 -3.94
N ASN A 337 -25.26 19.57 -4.11
CA ASN A 337 -26.64 19.09 -4.23
C ASN A 337 -26.81 18.21 -5.47
N SER A 338 -27.43 17.04 -5.30
CA SER A 338 -27.74 16.17 -6.44
C SER A 338 -28.93 16.73 -7.19
N VAL A 339 -28.74 17.04 -8.48
CA VAL A 339 -29.75 17.68 -9.32
C VAL A 339 -30.60 16.58 -9.99
N GLY A 340 -31.46 15.95 -9.19
CA GLY A 340 -32.42 14.93 -9.65
C GLY A 340 -31.80 13.57 -10.00
N ALA A 341 -32.64 12.53 -10.00
CA ALA A 341 -32.25 11.11 -10.17
C ALA A 341 -31.63 10.73 -11.54
N GLY A 342 -31.31 11.71 -12.39
CA GLY A 342 -30.76 11.53 -13.73
C GLY A 342 -29.64 12.51 -14.12
N SER A 343 -29.09 13.30 -13.19
CA SER A 343 -27.93 14.15 -13.47
C SER A 343 -26.75 13.30 -13.96
N ARG A 344 -26.15 13.68 -15.09
CA ARG A 344 -24.90 13.05 -15.54
C ARG A 344 -23.82 13.36 -14.51
N ARG A 345 -23.11 12.32 -14.06
CA ARG A 345 -22.07 12.41 -13.01
C ARG A 345 -20.98 13.44 -13.34
N GLU A 346 -20.66 13.59 -14.62
CA GLU A 346 -19.71 14.59 -15.12
C GLU A 346 -20.14 16.02 -14.79
N GLU A 347 -21.45 16.32 -14.84
CA GLU A 347 -21.99 17.64 -14.49
C GLU A 347 -21.87 17.93 -12.99
N GLU A 348 -22.07 16.91 -12.14
CA GLU A 348 -21.88 17.05 -10.69
C GLU A 348 -20.39 17.29 -10.35
N GLU A 349 -19.47 16.59 -11.03
CA GLU A 349 -18.04 16.81 -10.88
C GLU A 349 -17.62 18.22 -11.34
N GLU A 350 -18.09 18.66 -12.51
CA GLU A 350 -17.77 19.99 -13.05
C GLU A 350 -18.30 21.12 -12.16
N ARG A 351 -19.55 20.99 -11.68
CA ARG A 351 -20.10 21.91 -10.67
C ARG A 351 -19.25 21.91 -9.40
N GLY A 352 -18.85 20.73 -8.92
CA GLY A 352 -17.96 20.60 -7.77
C GLY A 352 -16.63 21.32 -7.96
N ARG A 353 -16.02 21.22 -9.15
CA ARG A 353 -14.80 21.95 -9.50
C ARG A 353 -15.03 23.46 -9.52
N SER A 354 -16.11 23.93 -10.14
CA SER A 354 -16.46 25.36 -10.17
C SER A 354 -16.64 25.93 -8.76
N LEU A 355 -17.35 25.21 -7.88
CA LEU A 355 -17.56 25.62 -6.49
C LEU A 355 -16.27 25.65 -5.67
N CYS A 356 -15.29 24.78 -5.95
CA CYS A 356 -13.96 24.88 -5.34
C CYS A 356 -13.30 26.24 -5.63
N TYR A 357 -13.36 26.72 -6.89
CA TYR A 357 -12.80 28.02 -7.26
C TYR A 357 -13.61 29.19 -6.70
N HIS A 358 -14.93 29.05 -6.58
CA HIS A 358 -15.78 30.04 -5.90
C HIS A 358 -15.38 30.22 -4.44
N ILE A 359 -15.23 29.10 -3.70
CA ILE A 359 -14.75 29.11 -2.31
C ILE A 359 -13.34 29.71 -2.21
N LEU A 360 -12.46 29.40 -3.16
CA LEU A 360 -11.12 29.99 -3.20
C LEU A 360 -11.17 31.52 -3.34
N ALA A 361 -12.06 32.04 -4.20
CA ALA A 361 -12.25 33.48 -4.36
C ALA A 361 -12.76 34.14 -3.06
N LEU A 362 -13.73 33.53 -2.37
CA LEU A 362 -14.22 34.01 -1.07
C LEU A 362 -13.12 34.05 -0.01
N ILE A 363 -12.23 33.06 0.01
CA ILE A 363 -11.07 33.03 0.91
C ILE A 363 -10.10 34.18 0.59
N HIS A 364 -9.85 34.45 -0.70
CA HIS A 364 -8.95 35.51 -1.15
C HIS A 364 -9.51 36.91 -0.97
N ASP A 365 -10.83 37.09 -1.00
CA ASP A 365 -11.49 38.34 -0.65
C ASP A 365 -11.36 38.64 0.85
N ARG A 366 -11.50 37.59 1.68
CA ARG A 366 -11.41 37.72 3.14
C ARG A 366 -9.99 37.98 3.65
N TRP A 367 -9.00 37.30 3.07
CA TRP A 367 -7.61 37.37 3.53
C TRP A 367 -6.66 37.62 2.35
N SER A 368 -5.70 38.52 2.57
CA SER A 368 -4.55 38.66 1.67
C SER A 368 -3.83 37.33 1.51
N HIS A 369 -3.43 36.99 0.29
CA HIS A 369 -2.82 35.71 -0.04
C HIS A 369 -1.49 35.91 -0.76
N MET A 370 -0.68 34.86 -0.82
CA MET A 370 0.55 34.83 -1.62
C MET A 370 0.28 34.11 -2.94
N GLU A 371 0.30 34.84 -4.07
CA GLU A 371 0.02 34.29 -5.41
C GLU A 371 0.86 33.05 -5.74
N PHE A 372 2.18 33.11 -5.48
CA PHE A 372 3.11 32.00 -5.71
C PHE A 372 2.90 30.77 -4.79
N ARG A 373 1.96 30.84 -3.84
CA ARG A 373 1.63 29.73 -2.94
C ARG A 373 0.22 29.18 -3.15
N VAL A 374 -0.46 29.59 -4.23
CA VAL A 374 -1.67 28.92 -4.70
C VAL A 374 -1.25 27.69 -5.51
N LYS A 375 -1.77 26.52 -5.15
CA LYS A 375 -1.51 25.26 -5.87
C LYS A 375 -2.82 24.65 -6.29
N ASP A 376 -2.98 24.52 -7.60
CA ASP A 376 -4.18 24.00 -8.21
C ASP A 376 -3.98 22.52 -8.61
N TYR A 377 -4.29 21.62 -7.68
CA TYR A 377 -4.30 20.19 -7.97
C TYR A 377 -5.65 19.70 -8.50
N VAL A 378 -6.61 20.60 -8.73
CA VAL A 378 -7.87 20.25 -9.41
C VAL A 378 -7.64 20.25 -10.91
N LYS A 379 -6.96 21.28 -11.43
CA LYS A 379 -6.53 21.36 -12.83
C LYS A 379 -5.38 20.40 -13.14
N SER A 380 -4.41 20.28 -12.23
CA SER A 380 -3.24 19.42 -12.41
C SER A 380 -3.11 18.45 -11.23
N PRO A 381 -3.87 17.34 -11.24
CA PRO A 381 -3.79 16.32 -10.20
C PRO A 381 -2.37 15.78 -10.03
N LYS A 382 -2.06 15.32 -8.83
CA LYS A 382 -0.78 14.63 -8.60
C LYS A 382 -0.79 13.25 -9.25
N PRO A 383 0.40 12.63 -9.49
CA PRO A 383 0.49 11.28 -10.03
C PRO A 383 -0.33 10.23 -9.28
N ASN A 384 -0.55 10.39 -7.98
CA ASN A 384 -1.36 9.49 -7.15
C ASN A 384 -2.86 9.81 -7.10
N GLY A 385 -3.36 10.65 -8.01
CA GLY A 385 -4.76 11.05 -8.10
C GLY A 385 -5.21 12.09 -7.07
N TYR A 386 -4.30 12.67 -6.28
CA TYR A 386 -4.64 13.70 -5.29
C TYR A 386 -5.15 14.98 -5.96
N GLN A 387 -6.33 15.44 -5.54
CA GLN A 387 -6.99 16.66 -6.02
C GLN A 387 -7.40 17.55 -4.84
N ALA A 388 -7.02 18.83 -4.89
CA ALA A 388 -7.44 19.90 -3.97
C ALA A 388 -6.89 21.25 -4.47
N LEU A 389 -7.54 22.34 -4.07
CA LEU A 389 -6.96 23.69 -4.17
C LEU A 389 -6.26 24.02 -2.85
N HIS A 390 -4.99 24.42 -2.91
CA HIS A 390 -4.24 24.89 -1.74
C HIS A 390 -3.96 26.37 -1.89
N THR A 391 -4.20 27.14 -0.83
CA THR A 391 -3.81 28.55 -0.77
C THR A 391 -3.16 28.83 0.58
N THR A 392 -2.17 29.73 0.59
CA THR A 392 -1.61 30.25 1.84
C THR A 392 -2.17 31.66 2.08
N ALA A 393 -3.10 31.78 3.01
CA ALA A 393 -3.67 33.03 3.47
C ALA A 393 -2.78 33.66 4.56
N LEU A 394 -2.77 34.99 4.65
CA LEU A 394 -2.05 35.74 5.67
C LEU A 394 -3.04 36.22 6.73
N VAL A 395 -2.98 35.63 7.91
CA VAL A 395 -3.88 35.99 9.03
C VAL A 395 -3.14 36.83 10.06
N ARG A 396 -3.81 37.83 10.62
CA ARG A 396 -3.25 38.64 11.71
C ARG A 396 -3.64 38.01 13.04
N TYR A 397 -2.65 37.55 13.80
CA TYR A 397 -2.83 36.94 15.12
C TYR A 397 -1.87 37.60 16.13
N HIS A 398 -2.42 38.13 17.23
CA HIS A 398 -1.68 38.91 18.24
C HIS A 398 -0.71 39.95 17.66
N GLY A 399 -1.15 40.69 16.63
CA GLY A 399 -0.35 41.74 15.99
C GLY A 399 0.72 41.24 15.01
N ARG A 400 0.91 39.92 14.86
CA ARG A 400 1.81 39.32 13.87
C ARG A 400 1.04 38.80 12.66
N ILE A 401 1.67 38.83 11.49
CA ILE A 401 1.14 38.19 10.28
C ILE A 401 1.65 36.76 10.25
N VAL A 402 0.73 35.80 10.27
CA VAL A 402 1.02 34.37 10.26
C VAL A 402 0.52 33.77 8.94
N PRO A 403 1.37 33.05 8.18
CA PRO A 403 0.91 32.30 7.02
C PRO A 403 0.09 31.11 7.48
N PHE A 404 -1.07 30.92 6.86
CA PHE A 404 -2.05 29.92 7.22
C PHE A 404 -2.53 29.18 5.97
N GLU A 405 -2.33 27.87 5.93
CA GLU A 405 -2.68 27.05 4.75
C GLU A 405 -4.17 26.67 4.79
N VAL A 406 -4.90 26.93 3.71
CA VAL A 406 -6.29 26.52 3.52
C VAL A 406 -6.38 25.58 2.33
N GLN A 407 -7.08 24.46 2.51
CA GLN A 407 -7.28 23.43 1.50
C GLN A 407 -8.76 23.31 1.17
N VAL A 408 -9.11 23.42 -0.11
CA VAL A 408 -10.50 23.33 -0.58
C VAL A 408 -10.63 22.10 -1.48
N ARG A 409 -11.61 21.25 -1.20
CA ARG A 409 -11.90 20.06 -2.00
C ARG A 409 -13.34 19.58 -1.81
N THR A 410 -13.88 18.85 -2.78
CA THR A 410 -15.17 18.17 -2.64
C THR A 410 -15.07 16.96 -1.70
N GLU A 411 -16.21 16.43 -1.24
CA GLU A 411 -16.28 15.19 -0.46
C GLU A 411 -15.66 14.00 -1.23
N GLU A 412 -15.87 13.93 -2.55
CA GLU A 412 -15.26 12.89 -3.38
C GLU A 412 -13.73 13.05 -3.48
N MET A 413 -13.25 14.27 -3.74
CA MET A 413 -11.81 14.57 -3.70
C MET A 413 -11.21 14.29 -2.32
N HIS A 414 -11.95 14.54 -1.24
CA HIS A 414 -11.53 14.20 0.12
C HIS A 414 -11.37 12.69 0.27
N ARG A 415 -12.39 11.89 -0.08
CA ARG A 415 -12.30 10.41 0.02
C ARG A 415 -11.14 9.86 -0.80
N ARG A 416 -10.96 10.33 -2.04
CA ARG A 416 -9.82 9.97 -2.91
C ARG A 416 -8.48 10.35 -2.28
N ALA A 417 -8.39 11.51 -1.64
CA ALA A 417 -7.13 11.96 -1.04
C ALA A 417 -6.77 11.23 0.27
N GLU A 418 -7.73 10.66 0.97
CA GLU A 418 -7.49 9.90 2.20
C GLU A 418 -7.21 8.41 1.92
N TRP A 419 -7.92 7.82 0.96
CA TRP A 419 -7.91 6.37 0.68
C TRP A 419 -7.49 5.98 -0.74
N GLY A 420 -7.16 6.93 -1.60
CA GLY A 420 -6.64 6.67 -2.94
C GLY A 420 -7.62 5.90 -3.83
N LEU A 421 -7.10 4.90 -4.54
CA LEU A 421 -7.86 3.98 -5.39
C LEU A 421 -9.00 3.27 -4.66
N ALA A 422 -8.85 3.02 -3.36
CA ALA A 422 -9.87 2.33 -2.57
C ALA A 422 -11.19 3.09 -2.52
N ALA A 423 -11.13 4.42 -2.48
CA ALA A 423 -12.32 5.27 -2.49
C ALA A 423 -13.09 5.21 -3.83
N HIS A 424 -12.44 4.77 -4.92
CA HIS A 424 -13.06 4.69 -6.25
C HIS A 424 -13.75 3.32 -6.50
N PHE A 425 -13.36 2.28 -5.76
CA PHE A 425 -13.76 0.89 -6.02
C PHE A 425 -15.23 0.58 -5.71
N LEU A 426 -15.82 1.17 -4.65
CA LEU A 426 -17.25 1.00 -4.34
C LEU A 426 -18.17 1.34 -5.53
N TYR A 427 -17.70 2.17 -6.47
CA TYR A 427 -18.53 2.73 -7.52
C TYR A 427 -18.24 2.16 -8.92
N THR A 428 -17.14 1.41 -9.11
CA THR A 428 -16.73 0.90 -10.44
C THR A 428 -16.38 -0.59 -10.43
N LYS A 429 -17.11 -1.42 -9.66
CA LYS A 429 -17.04 -2.88 -9.77
C LYS A 429 -17.12 -3.35 -11.24
N ALA A 430 -18.00 -2.72 -12.03
CA ALA A 430 -18.14 -2.97 -13.47
C ALA A 430 -16.91 -2.60 -14.32
N THR A 431 -16.12 -1.58 -13.95
CA THR A 431 -14.92 -1.19 -14.71
C THR A 431 -13.78 -2.15 -14.45
N TRP A 432 -13.61 -2.60 -13.20
CA TRP A 432 -12.61 -3.61 -12.88
C TRP A 432 -12.99 -4.99 -13.42
N ASP A 433 -14.26 -5.39 -13.33
CA ASP A 433 -14.74 -6.63 -13.96
C ASP A 433 -14.51 -6.59 -15.48
N TRP A 434 -14.77 -5.45 -16.14
CA TRP A 434 -14.45 -5.24 -17.57
C TRP A 434 -12.94 -5.25 -17.89
N ILE A 435 -12.11 -4.64 -17.04
CA ILE A 435 -10.64 -4.64 -17.19
C ILE A 435 -10.09 -6.08 -17.00
N LEU A 436 -10.60 -6.82 -16.00
CA LEU A 436 -10.20 -8.19 -15.70
C LEU A 436 -10.68 -9.18 -16.78
N ASP A 437 -11.89 -8.99 -17.33
CA ASP A 437 -12.43 -9.82 -18.41
C ASP A 437 -11.73 -9.56 -19.76
N ASN A 438 -11.45 -8.30 -20.10
CA ASN A 438 -10.76 -7.97 -21.36
C ASN A 438 -9.25 -8.24 -21.32
N GLY A 439 -8.64 -8.26 -20.14
CA GLY A 439 -7.27 -8.72 -19.96
C GLY A 439 -7.09 -10.22 -20.22
N ARG A 440 -8.15 -11.02 -20.05
CA ARG A 440 -8.15 -12.46 -20.33
C ARG A 440 -8.34 -12.79 -21.82
N GLN A 441 -8.97 -11.92 -22.62
CA GLN A 441 -9.24 -12.17 -24.04
C GLN A 441 -8.08 -11.87 -25.01
N ARG A 442 -6.92 -11.38 -24.54
CA ARG A 442 -5.70 -11.22 -25.37
C ARG A 442 -4.85 -12.50 -25.47
N LYS A 443 -5.49 -13.67 -25.55
CA LYS A 443 -4.84 -14.91 -25.97
C LYS A 443 -5.64 -15.53 -27.11
N GLU A 444 -4.94 -15.77 -28.22
CA GLU A 444 -5.34 -16.55 -29.40
C GLU A 444 -6.28 -15.84 -30.39
N GLY A 445 -5.68 -14.99 -31.23
CA GLY A 445 -6.20 -14.62 -32.55
C GLY A 445 -5.04 -14.59 -33.54
N PRO A 446 -5.23 -15.00 -34.81
CA PRO A 446 -4.13 -15.22 -35.74
C PRO A 446 -3.48 -13.90 -36.16
N ASP A 447 -2.17 -13.98 -36.39
CA ASP A 447 -1.35 -12.92 -36.97
C ASP A 447 -2.06 -12.29 -38.19
N ASP A 448 -2.42 -11.02 -38.09
CA ASP A 448 -2.79 -10.23 -39.26
C ASP A 448 -2.02 -8.91 -39.24
N ASP A 449 -1.05 -8.87 -40.16
CA ASP A 449 -0.19 -7.75 -40.48
C ASP A 449 -1.02 -6.61 -41.06
N SER A 450 -1.11 -5.48 -40.37
CA SER A 450 -1.18 -4.14 -40.99
C SER A 450 -1.35 -3.03 -39.94
N CYS A 451 -0.22 -2.52 -39.47
CA CYS A 451 -0.15 -1.24 -38.77
C CYS A 451 1.30 -0.75 -38.87
N GLU A 452 1.64 -0.17 -40.02
CA GLU A 452 2.88 0.59 -40.19
C GLU A 452 2.89 1.75 -39.19
N ILE A 453 3.68 1.61 -38.13
CA ILE A 453 4.13 2.73 -37.31
C ILE A 453 5.58 2.97 -37.70
N SER A 454 5.82 4.14 -38.30
CA SER A 454 7.11 4.62 -38.75
C SER A 454 8.18 4.55 -37.66
N ASP A 455 9.22 3.77 -37.96
CA ASP A 455 10.47 3.64 -37.22
C ASP A 455 11.29 4.93 -37.25
N GLU A 456 11.17 5.81 -36.26
CA GLU A 456 12.14 6.90 -36.04
C GLU A 456 12.41 7.21 -34.55
N HIS A 457 12.56 6.23 -33.66
CA HIS A 457 13.13 6.49 -32.32
C HIS A 457 13.98 5.31 -31.75
N ALA A 458 14.75 4.63 -32.60
CA ALA A 458 15.61 3.51 -32.19
C ALA A 458 17.08 3.87 -31.88
N ALA A 459 17.43 5.15 -31.70
CA ALA A 459 18.84 5.55 -31.57
C ALA A 459 19.10 6.62 -30.49
N THR A 460 18.80 6.32 -29.22
CA THR A 460 19.42 7.01 -28.05
C THR A 460 19.50 6.07 -26.84
N ALA A 461 20.25 4.97 -26.97
CA ALA A 461 20.52 4.02 -25.87
C ALA A 461 21.84 4.28 -25.13
N ALA A 462 22.44 5.48 -25.25
CA ALA A 462 23.70 5.79 -24.59
C ALA A 462 23.74 7.27 -24.18
N THR A 463 23.28 7.57 -22.95
CA THR A 463 23.80 8.58 -22.01
C THR A 463 22.86 8.55 -20.79
N LEU A 464 23.18 7.71 -19.82
CA LEU A 464 22.44 7.54 -18.57
C LEU A 464 23.19 8.28 -17.45
N GLU A 465 23.10 9.60 -17.44
CA GLU A 465 23.52 10.46 -16.32
C GLU A 465 22.51 11.59 -16.13
N THR A 466 21.34 11.27 -15.57
CA THR A 466 20.56 12.14 -14.66
C THR A 466 19.30 11.38 -14.23
N PRO A 467 18.94 11.36 -12.94
CA PRO A 467 17.71 10.71 -12.50
C PRO A 467 16.52 11.50 -13.04
N PRO A 468 15.48 10.86 -13.62
CA PRO A 468 14.24 11.57 -13.87
C PRO A 468 13.65 11.95 -12.50
N SER A 469 13.57 13.25 -12.25
CA SER A 469 12.73 13.80 -11.18
C SER A 469 11.30 13.30 -11.37
N THR A 470 10.59 13.16 -10.26
CA THR A 470 9.21 12.69 -10.05
C THR A 470 8.08 13.36 -10.87
N ASP A 471 8.37 13.99 -12.01
CA ASP A 471 7.50 14.96 -12.67
C ASP A 471 6.93 14.54 -14.05
N GLU A 472 7.13 13.31 -14.53
CA GLU A 472 6.54 12.85 -15.81
C GLU A 472 5.44 11.80 -15.64
N LEU A 473 4.43 12.11 -14.83
CA LEU A 473 3.17 11.36 -14.85
C LEU A 473 1.99 12.27 -14.55
N THR A 474 1.46 12.93 -15.59
CA THR A 474 0.21 13.68 -15.51
C THR A 474 -0.96 12.74 -15.80
N CYS A 475 -1.40 11.95 -14.81
CA CYS A 475 -2.70 11.28 -14.90
C CYS A 475 -3.79 12.32 -14.66
N SER A 476 -4.58 12.62 -15.70
CA SER A 476 -5.61 13.66 -15.71
C SER A 476 -6.89 13.18 -15.04
N SER A 477 -7.14 11.86 -15.07
CA SER A 477 -8.34 11.22 -14.56
C SER A 477 -8.05 10.01 -13.66
N PRO A 478 -8.94 9.66 -12.70
CA PRO A 478 -8.83 8.45 -11.89
C PRO A 478 -8.79 7.15 -12.72
N GLN A 479 -9.45 7.13 -13.88
CA GLN A 479 -9.45 6.01 -14.82
C GLN A 479 -8.09 5.88 -15.52
N GLU A 480 -7.44 6.99 -15.88
CA GLU A 480 -6.06 6.99 -16.36
C GLU A 480 -5.07 6.56 -15.29
N TYR A 481 -5.30 6.91 -14.02
CA TYR A 481 -4.45 6.45 -12.92
C TYR A 481 -4.67 4.98 -12.58
N ALA A 482 -5.92 4.50 -12.57
CA ALA A 482 -6.25 3.09 -12.42
C ALA A 482 -5.74 2.27 -13.62
N GLY A 483 -5.83 2.82 -14.83
CA GLY A 483 -5.27 2.29 -16.06
C GLY A 483 -3.75 2.28 -16.05
N TRP A 484 -3.09 3.35 -15.58
CA TRP A 484 -1.65 3.39 -15.36
C TRP A 484 -1.21 2.41 -14.28
N LEU A 485 -1.94 2.33 -13.17
CA LEU A 485 -1.64 1.35 -12.12
C LEU A 485 -1.84 -0.04 -12.71
N HIS A 486 -2.92 -0.28 -13.45
CA HIS A 486 -3.13 -1.54 -14.14
C HIS A 486 -2.03 -1.83 -15.15
N ASP A 487 -1.57 -0.85 -15.92
CA ASP A 487 -0.45 -0.95 -16.87
C ASP A 487 0.89 -1.09 -16.17
N LYS A 488 1.04 -0.64 -14.91
CA LYS A 488 2.20 -0.86 -14.04
C LYS A 488 2.16 -2.23 -13.36
N LEU A 489 0.97 -2.67 -12.96
CA LEU A 489 0.67 -4.03 -12.49
C LEU A 489 0.86 -5.02 -13.63
N GLN A 490 0.56 -4.60 -14.87
CA GLN A 490 0.76 -5.34 -16.10
C GLN A 490 2.12 -5.04 -16.75
N GLU A 491 2.87 -4.04 -16.31
CA GLU A 491 4.20 -3.74 -16.84
C GLU A 491 4.95 -5.02 -16.62
N ARG A 492 5.24 -5.67 -17.74
CA ARG A 492 5.61 -7.07 -17.81
C ARG A 492 7.06 -7.16 -17.37
N ARG A 493 7.33 -6.79 -16.13
CA ARG A 493 8.59 -7.00 -15.44
C ARG A 493 8.42 -8.14 -14.47
N VAL A 494 9.46 -8.95 -14.39
CA VAL A 494 9.54 -10.05 -13.46
C VAL A 494 10.56 -9.68 -12.40
N TYR A 495 10.15 -9.72 -11.15
CA TYR A 495 11.01 -9.43 -10.01
C TYR A 495 11.48 -10.74 -9.40
N VAL A 496 12.80 -10.95 -9.40
CA VAL A 496 13.45 -12.14 -8.87
C VAL A 496 14.35 -11.78 -7.70
N PHE A 497 14.51 -12.73 -6.78
CA PHE A 497 15.40 -12.63 -5.63
C PHE A 497 16.76 -13.20 -6.01
N ASP A 498 17.80 -12.36 -6.04
CA ASP A 498 19.18 -12.81 -6.19
C ASP A 498 19.75 -13.16 -4.81
N ALA A 499 19.70 -14.44 -4.45
CA ALA A 499 20.20 -14.94 -3.17
C ALA A 499 21.72 -14.84 -3.05
N THR A 500 22.45 -14.76 -4.17
CA THR A 500 23.91 -14.65 -4.16
C THR A 500 24.36 -13.24 -3.79
N GLN A 501 23.65 -12.21 -4.26
CA GLN A 501 23.98 -10.81 -3.98
C GLN A 501 23.15 -10.18 -2.85
N GLY A 502 22.02 -10.77 -2.47
CA GLY A 502 21.13 -10.21 -1.45
C GLY A 502 20.21 -9.10 -1.97
N GLU A 503 19.84 -9.14 -3.25
CA GLU A 503 19.18 -8.04 -3.95
C GLU A 503 17.91 -8.49 -4.71
N ILE A 504 16.96 -7.56 -4.90
CA ILE A 504 15.78 -7.77 -5.75
C ILE A 504 16.05 -7.15 -7.12
N VAL A 505 15.91 -7.94 -8.17
CA VAL A 505 16.21 -7.54 -9.56
C VAL A 505 14.94 -7.54 -10.39
N GLY A 506 14.65 -6.42 -11.06
CA GLY A 506 13.55 -6.29 -12.01
C GLY A 506 13.98 -6.59 -13.45
N LEU A 507 13.51 -7.68 -14.02
CA LEU A 507 13.79 -8.14 -15.38
C LEU A 507 12.59 -7.93 -16.31
N ARG A 508 12.77 -8.07 -17.63
CA ARG A 508 11.63 -8.11 -18.57
C ARG A 508 10.91 -9.47 -18.46
N ARG A 509 9.61 -9.52 -18.71
CA ARG A 509 8.83 -10.77 -18.71
C ARG A 509 9.26 -11.65 -19.88
N GLY A 510 9.25 -12.96 -19.65
CA GLY A 510 9.83 -13.92 -20.56
C GLY A 510 11.37 -13.89 -20.54
N ALA A 511 11.99 -13.08 -19.67
CA ALA A 511 13.42 -13.21 -19.42
C ALA A 511 13.67 -14.62 -18.92
N THR A 512 14.51 -15.32 -19.68
CA THR A 512 15.04 -16.60 -19.25
C THR A 512 16.17 -16.36 -18.26
N LEU A 513 16.60 -17.41 -17.57
CA LEU A 513 17.84 -17.37 -16.79
C LEU A 513 18.96 -16.73 -17.62
N LYS A 514 19.13 -17.10 -18.89
CA LYS A 514 20.16 -16.58 -19.80
C LYS A 514 20.04 -15.07 -20.12
N ASP A 515 18.84 -14.51 -20.10
CA ASP A 515 18.65 -13.07 -20.39
C ASP A 515 18.96 -12.19 -19.18
N SER A 516 18.83 -12.73 -17.96
CA SER A 516 19.21 -12.02 -16.73
C SER A 516 20.69 -11.61 -16.70
N TYR A 517 21.53 -12.28 -17.50
CA TYR A 517 22.96 -11.99 -17.69
C TYR A 517 23.25 -10.77 -18.58
N VAL A 518 22.35 -10.43 -19.50
CA VAL A 518 22.63 -9.41 -20.55
C VAL A 518 22.17 -8.01 -20.11
N SER A 519 21.08 -7.92 -19.35
CA SER A 519 20.47 -6.63 -19.01
C SER A 519 21.10 -5.94 -17.80
N HIS A 520 21.78 -6.67 -16.93
CA HIS A 520 22.49 -6.12 -15.78
C HIS A 520 23.97 -6.50 -15.87
N THR A 521 24.84 -5.50 -16.00
CA THR A 521 26.31 -5.64 -16.06
C THR A 521 26.95 -6.36 -14.86
N ARG A 522 26.16 -6.79 -13.86
CA ARG A 522 26.63 -7.32 -12.58
C ARG A 522 25.93 -8.58 -12.08
N VAL A 523 24.77 -8.98 -12.63
CA VAL A 523 23.93 -9.96 -11.92
C VAL A 523 24.48 -11.39 -12.07
N TYR A 524 24.88 -11.85 -13.25
CA TYR A 524 25.64 -13.11 -13.39
C TYR A 524 26.59 -13.06 -14.59
N LYS A 525 27.73 -13.76 -14.54
CA LYS A 525 28.57 -14.02 -15.73
C LYS A 525 28.25 -15.45 -16.21
N TYR A 526 27.75 -15.63 -17.43
CA TYR A 526 27.50 -16.96 -17.96
C TYR A 526 28.85 -17.59 -18.33
N ASP A 527 29.29 -18.58 -17.55
CA ASP A 527 30.34 -19.52 -17.97
C ASP A 527 29.72 -20.92 -17.96
N ASP A 528 30.13 -21.79 -18.90
CA ASP A 528 29.77 -23.22 -18.95
C ASP A 528 30.12 -24.01 -17.67
N ALA A 529 30.78 -23.36 -16.69
CA ALA A 529 31.14 -23.91 -15.38
C ALA A 529 30.16 -23.52 -14.24
N ARG A 530 29.02 -22.89 -14.54
CA ARG A 530 28.08 -22.40 -13.52
C ARG A 530 26.67 -22.97 -13.71
N TYR A 531 26.08 -23.38 -12.59
CA TYR A 531 24.72 -23.91 -12.54
C TYR A 531 23.87 -23.00 -11.67
N HIS A 532 22.61 -22.81 -12.08
CA HIS A 532 21.66 -21.96 -11.38
C HIS A 532 20.61 -22.84 -10.71
N ARG A 533 20.33 -22.53 -9.45
CA ARG A 533 19.17 -23.08 -8.75
C ARG A 533 18.11 -22.02 -8.69
N ILE A 534 16.87 -22.43 -8.97
CA ILE A 534 15.69 -21.63 -8.71
C ILE A 534 14.89 -22.32 -7.61
N ASN A 535 14.61 -21.59 -6.53
CA ASN A 535 13.88 -22.10 -5.36
C ASN A 535 14.50 -23.42 -4.84
N GLY A 536 15.83 -23.50 -4.81
CA GLY A 536 16.61 -24.66 -4.38
C GLY A 536 16.69 -25.83 -5.37
N ARG A 537 16.07 -25.74 -6.56
CA ARG A 537 16.08 -26.79 -7.59
C ARG A 537 16.88 -26.37 -8.81
N PHE A 538 17.64 -27.29 -9.39
CA PHE A 538 18.30 -27.05 -10.67
C PHE A 538 17.26 -26.99 -11.78
N VAL A 539 17.29 -25.90 -12.54
CA VAL A 539 16.41 -25.68 -13.69
C VAL A 539 17.23 -25.49 -14.97
N PRO A 540 16.66 -25.78 -16.15
CA PRO A 540 17.35 -25.51 -17.41
C PRO A 540 17.55 -24.01 -17.65
N SER A 541 18.58 -23.65 -18.42
CA SER A 541 18.93 -22.23 -18.73
C SER A 541 17.85 -21.45 -19.48
N TYR A 542 16.89 -22.15 -20.10
CA TYR A 542 15.75 -21.58 -20.82
C TYR A 542 14.47 -21.47 -19.96
N TYR A 543 14.55 -21.78 -18.67
CA TYR A 543 13.44 -21.54 -17.75
C TYR A 543 13.10 -20.05 -17.72
N GLU A 544 11.84 -19.71 -18.00
CA GLU A 544 11.30 -18.36 -17.87
C GLU A 544 11.10 -18.02 -16.40
N LEU A 545 11.75 -16.93 -15.97
CA LEU A 545 11.68 -16.47 -14.59
C LEU A 545 10.27 -15.99 -14.26
N LYS A 546 9.83 -16.30 -13.04
CA LYS A 546 8.54 -15.85 -12.47
C LYS A 546 8.77 -14.91 -11.30
N ASN A 547 7.74 -14.12 -10.98
CA ASN A 547 7.80 -13.21 -9.84
C ASN A 547 8.05 -14.02 -8.56
N GLY A 548 8.98 -13.54 -7.75
CA GLY A 548 9.33 -14.18 -6.49
C GLY A 548 10.24 -15.41 -6.60
N ASP A 549 10.72 -15.76 -7.79
CA ASP A 549 11.72 -16.83 -7.93
C ASP A 549 13.04 -16.43 -7.24
N VAL A 550 13.57 -17.33 -6.43
CA VAL A 550 14.87 -17.19 -5.76
C VAL A 550 15.95 -17.83 -6.61
N VAL A 551 16.84 -17.02 -7.16
CA VAL A 551 17.96 -17.44 -8.01
C VAL A 551 19.23 -17.54 -7.16
N GLU A 552 19.86 -18.70 -7.18
CA GLU A 552 21.13 -19.00 -6.52
C GLU A 552 22.18 -19.42 -7.56
N GLU A 553 23.32 -18.76 -7.58
CA GLU A 553 24.48 -19.13 -8.40
C GLU A 553 25.36 -20.15 -7.68
N HIS A 554 25.70 -21.25 -8.35
CA HIS A 554 26.71 -22.19 -7.90
C HIS A 554 27.85 -22.30 -8.93
N MET A 555 29.07 -22.03 -8.49
CA MET A 555 30.27 -22.33 -9.26
C MET A 555 30.67 -23.78 -9.07
N GLN A 556 30.98 -24.47 -10.17
CA GLN A 556 31.56 -25.80 -10.11
C GLN A 556 32.99 -25.69 -9.58
N ASN A 557 33.23 -26.25 -8.38
CA ASN A 557 34.57 -26.35 -7.83
C ASN A 557 35.39 -27.24 -8.78
N ARG A 558 36.43 -26.70 -9.43
CA ARG A 558 37.27 -27.36 -10.48
C ARG A 558 38.05 -28.61 -9.99
N GLY A 559 37.65 -29.26 -8.90
CA GLY A 559 38.38 -30.35 -8.24
C GLY A 559 37.68 -31.71 -8.18
N ARG A 560 36.42 -31.86 -8.62
CA ARG A 560 35.77 -33.18 -8.71
C ARG A 560 34.97 -33.32 -10.00
N GLN A 561 35.56 -33.99 -10.97
CA GLN A 561 34.81 -34.59 -12.08
C GLN A 561 33.70 -35.47 -11.51
N LEU A 562 32.45 -35.13 -11.79
CA LEU A 562 31.32 -36.03 -11.69
C LEU A 562 31.09 -36.59 -13.09
N ASP A 563 31.69 -37.75 -13.35
CA ASP A 563 31.51 -38.60 -14.54
C ASP A 563 30.06 -39.12 -14.74
N SER A 564 29.10 -38.65 -13.95
CA SER A 564 27.72 -39.13 -13.95
C SER A 564 26.72 -38.23 -14.67
N PHE A 565 27.04 -36.96 -14.96
CA PHE A 565 26.07 -36.03 -15.58
C PHE A 565 26.10 -36.02 -17.11
N THR A 566 27.23 -36.35 -17.74
CA THR A 566 27.36 -36.47 -19.20
C THR A 566 26.62 -37.67 -19.79
N LYS A 567 26.10 -38.58 -18.96
CA LYS A 567 25.28 -39.73 -19.39
C LYS A 567 23.77 -39.43 -19.49
N LEU A 568 23.31 -38.26 -19.04
CA LEU A 568 21.89 -37.87 -19.10
C LEU A 568 21.53 -37.00 -20.32
N MET A 569 22.52 -36.64 -21.15
CA MET A 569 22.29 -36.05 -22.47
C MET A 569 22.17 -37.18 -23.49
N HIS A 570 21.02 -37.24 -24.18
CA HIS A 570 20.76 -38.20 -25.27
C HIS A 570 21.85 -38.07 -26.36
N PRO A 571 22.33 -39.16 -26.99
CA PRO A 571 23.52 -39.11 -27.87
C PRO A 571 23.34 -38.40 -29.23
N ASP A 572 22.14 -37.91 -29.57
CA ASP A 572 21.81 -37.55 -30.96
C ASP A 572 21.80 -36.05 -31.27
N MET A 573 22.26 -35.19 -30.36
CA MET A 573 22.43 -33.76 -30.66
C MET A 573 23.88 -33.49 -31.07
N HIS A 574 24.17 -33.73 -32.35
CA HIS A 574 25.44 -33.32 -32.96
C HIS A 574 25.61 -31.79 -32.90
N PRO A 575 26.78 -31.28 -32.49
CA PRO A 575 27.09 -29.87 -32.60
C PRO A 575 27.39 -29.54 -34.07
N VAL A 576 26.54 -28.76 -34.72
CA VAL A 576 26.97 -27.98 -35.89
C VAL A 576 27.87 -26.87 -35.35
N ARG A 577 29.18 -27.07 -35.48
CA ARG A 577 30.18 -26.01 -35.35
C ARG A 577 30.62 -25.57 -36.74
N VAL A 578 30.99 -24.31 -36.84
CA VAL A 578 32.33 -24.02 -37.35
C VAL A 578 33.17 -23.58 -36.17
#